data_AF-S4PYZ4-F1
#
_entry.id   AF-S4PYZ4-F1
#
_cell.length_a   1.000
_cell.length_b   1.000
_cell.length_c   1.000
_cell.angle_alpha   90.00
_cell.angle_beta   90.00
_cell.angle_gamma   90.00
#
_symmetry.space_group_name_H-M   'P 1'
#
loop_
_entity.id
_entity.type
_entity.pdbx_description
1 polymer ?
#
loop_
_entity_poly.entity_id
_entity_poly.type
_entity_poly.pdbx_seq_one_letter_code
_entity_poly.pdbx_strand_id
1 'polypeptide(L)'
;KKCTFLTNEIEYLGRIISGGQVRPSEYKIEALVKSPRPSNVKQVRQFLGLAGYFRRYIPGYALKTACIAALTRKGVVFNWTDKQEKARQEIISHLTGEPVLAIFDPELQTELHTDASSIGYGGILMQ
;
A
#
# COMPACT_ATOMS: atom_id res chain seq x y z
N LYS A 1 13.52 10.91 -23.40
CA LYS A 1 13.18 9.65 -24.12
C LYS A 1 12.02 9.01 -23.36
N LYS A 2 10.85 8.76 -23.97
CA LYS A 2 9.61 8.33 -23.27
C LYS A 2 9.19 6.88 -23.55
N CYS A 3 9.78 6.23 -24.55
CA CYS A 3 9.37 4.91 -25.00
C CYS A 3 10.43 3.88 -24.65
N THR A 4 9.97 2.69 -24.24
CA THR A 4 10.78 1.52 -23.95
C THR A 4 10.23 0.39 -24.82
N PHE A 5 11.10 -0.29 -25.57
CA PHE A 5 10.69 -1.30 -26.55
C PHE A 5 11.46 -2.60 -26.30
N LEU A 6 10.79 -3.74 -26.51
CA LEU A 6 11.39 -5.08 -26.46
C LEU A 6 12.18 -5.37 -25.16
N THR A 7 11.64 -4.96 -24.01
CA THR A 7 12.24 -5.23 -22.69
C THR A 7 11.40 -6.24 -21.90
N ASN A 8 12.08 -7.02 -21.05
CA ASN A 8 11.43 -7.97 -20.15
C ASN A 8 10.82 -7.29 -18.91
N GLU A 9 11.21 -6.05 -18.65
CA GLU A 9 10.74 -5.23 -17.55
C GLU A 9 10.29 -3.87 -18.07
N ILE A 10 9.16 -3.36 -17.58
CA ILE A 10 8.65 -2.03 -17.90
C ILE A 10 8.07 -1.34 -16.66
N GLU A 11 8.36 -0.05 -16.51
CA GLU A 11 7.67 0.80 -15.52
C GLU A 11 6.40 1.38 -16.15
N TYR A 12 5.25 1.07 -15.53
CA TYR A 12 3.95 1.55 -15.97
C TYR A 12 3.06 1.93 -14.78
N LEU A 13 2.50 3.14 -14.82
CA LEU A 13 1.64 3.68 -13.75
C LEU A 13 2.22 3.53 -12.33
N GLY A 14 3.53 3.70 -12.19
CA GLY A 14 4.19 3.59 -10.88
C GLY A 14 4.35 2.16 -10.35
N ARG A 15 4.26 1.17 -11.23
CA ARG A 15 4.54 -0.24 -10.97
C ARG A 15 5.58 -0.74 -11.95
N ILE A 16 6.36 -1.72 -11.54
CA ILE A 16 7.27 -2.45 -12.40
C ILE A 16 6.60 -3.78 -12.75
N ILE A 17 6.49 -4.04 -14.04
CA ILE A 17 5.89 -5.25 -14.60
C ILE A 17 7.01 -6.06 -15.23
N SER A 18 7.19 -7.29 -14.78
CA SER A 18 8.24 -8.20 -15.26
C SER A 18 7.85 -9.64 -14.98
N GLY A 19 8.08 -10.56 -15.93
CA GLY A 19 7.94 -12.00 -15.70
C GLY A 19 6.60 -12.48 -15.11
N GLY A 20 5.46 -11.91 -15.53
CA GLY A 20 4.14 -12.25 -15.00
C GLY A 20 3.85 -11.68 -13.61
N GLN A 21 4.71 -10.80 -13.11
CA GLN A 21 4.63 -10.21 -11.78
C GLN A 21 4.52 -8.69 -11.87
N VAL A 22 3.91 -8.10 -10.84
CA VAL A 22 3.77 -6.66 -10.67
C VAL A 22 4.21 -6.27 -9.28
N ARG A 23 5.21 -5.41 -9.19
CA ARG A 23 5.69 -4.81 -7.94
C ARG A 23 5.54 -3.28 -8.01
N PRO A 24 5.43 -2.57 -6.88
CA PRO A 24 5.47 -1.12 -6.91
C PRO A 24 6.82 -0.59 -7.45
N SER A 25 6.82 0.55 -8.12
CA SER A 25 8.06 1.21 -8.55
C SER A 25 8.79 1.84 -7.36
N GLU A 26 10.08 1.58 -7.25
CA GLU A 26 10.95 2.16 -6.22
C GLU A 26 10.87 3.69 -6.20
N TYR A 27 10.85 4.32 -7.38
CA TYR A 27 10.69 5.77 -7.51
C TYR A 27 9.39 6.29 -6.88
N LYS A 28 8.29 5.53 -6.97
CA LYS A 28 7.01 5.93 -6.37
C LYS A 28 6.95 5.66 -4.87
N ILE A 29 7.58 4.58 -4.41
CA ILE A 29 7.66 4.27 -2.98
C ILE A 29 8.63 5.22 -2.27
N GLU A 30 9.68 5.67 -2.95
CA GLU A 30 10.70 6.56 -2.40
C GLU A 30 10.09 7.83 -1.79
N ALA A 31 9.08 8.40 -2.43
CA ALA A 31 8.34 9.54 -1.90
C ALA A 31 7.64 9.24 -0.55
N LEU A 32 7.20 7.99 -0.36
CA LEU A 32 6.56 7.51 0.86
C LEU A 32 7.60 7.22 1.95
N VAL A 33 8.74 6.63 1.59
CA VAL A 33 9.88 6.38 2.48
C VAL A 33 10.49 7.68 3.01
N LYS A 34 10.76 8.63 2.11
CA LYS A 34 11.35 9.93 2.43
C LYS A 34 10.33 10.92 3.03
N SER A 35 9.04 10.55 3.06
CA SER A 35 8.03 11.43 3.64
C SER A 35 8.32 11.68 5.12
N PRO A 36 8.31 12.96 5.57
CA PRO A 36 8.49 13.26 6.97
C PRO A 36 7.31 12.73 7.79
N ARG A 37 7.54 12.57 9.09
CA ARG A 37 6.47 12.29 10.05
C ARG A 37 5.35 13.34 9.89
N PRO A 38 4.08 12.93 9.68
CA PRO A 38 2.98 13.87 9.55
C PRO A 38 2.82 14.73 10.81
N SER A 39 2.76 16.05 10.63
CA SER A 39 2.54 17.03 11.69
C SER A 39 1.13 17.63 11.70
N ASN A 40 0.31 17.31 10.70
CA ASN A 40 -1.06 17.79 10.59
C ASN A 40 -1.95 16.83 9.80
N VAL A 41 -3.27 17.06 9.90
CA VAL A 41 -4.30 16.25 9.24
C VAL A 41 -4.14 16.20 7.70
N LYS A 42 -3.68 17.29 7.08
CA LYS A 42 -3.46 17.35 5.62
C LYS A 42 -2.35 16.38 5.19
N GLN A 43 -1.24 16.35 5.91
CA GLN A 43 -0.13 15.42 5.66
C GLN A 43 -0.54 13.96 5.93
N VAL A 44 -1.38 13.71 6.94
CA VAL A 44 -1.93 12.37 7.17
C VAL A 44 -2.76 11.90 5.98
N ARG A 45 -3.64 12.75 5.45
CA ARG A 45 -4.43 12.41 4.26
C ARG A 45 -3.56 12.18 3.04
N GLN A 46 -2.49 12.96 2.86
CA GLN A 46 -1.53 12.76 1.78
C GLN A 46 -0.81 11.41 1.89
N PHE A 47 -0.34 11.06 3.09
CA PHE A 47 0.29 9.76 3.35
C PHE A 47 -0.67 8.60 3.08
N LEU A 48 -1.89 8.66 3.65
CA LEU A 48 -2.90 7.61 3.45
C LEU A 48 -3.32 7.49 1.98
N GLY A 49 -3.41 8.60 1.25
CA GLY A 49 -3.72 8.59 -0.19
C GLY A 49 -2.65 7.85 -1.00
N LEU A 50 -1.38 8.14 -0.76
CA LEU A 50 -0.26 7.47 -1.43
C LEU A 50 -0.13 6.00 -1.02
N ALA A 51 -0.18 5.70 0.28
CA ALA A 51 -0.16 4.32 0.77
C ALA A 51 -1.36 3.51 0.25
N GLY A 52 -2.52 4.16 0.15
CA GLY A 52 -3.77 3.56 -0.34
C GLY A 52 -3.73 3.19 -1.83
N TYR A 53 -2.91 3.88 -2.63
CA TYR A 53 -2.65 3.53 -4.02
C TYR A 53 -1.99 2.14 -4.17
N PHE A 54 -1.18 1.77 -3.18
CA PHE A 54 -0.47 0.50 -3.10
C PHE A 54 -1.07 -0.47 -2.05
N ARG A 55 -2.31 -0.25 -1.61
CA ARG A 55 -2.94 -1.07 -0.55
C ARG A 55 -2.96 -2.58 -0.81
N ARG A 56 -2.96 -3.00 -2.09
CA ARG A 56 -2.98 -4.42 -2.49
C ARG A 56 -1.70 -5.17 -2.08
N TYR A 57 -0.61 -4.45 -1.87
CA TYR A 57 0.69 -4.97 -1.47
C TYR A 57 0.85 -5.03 0.06
N ILE A 58 -0.15 -4.58 0.82
CA ILE A 58 -0.09 -4.47 2.28
C ILE A 58 -1.20 -5.36 2.88
N PRO A 59 -0.84 -6.55 3.39
CA PRO A 59 -1.79 -7.42 4.09
C PRO A 59 -2.45 -6.67 5.25
N GLY A 60 -3.78 -6.74 5.36
CA GLY A 60 -4.51 -6.08 6.43
C GLY A 60 -4.39 -4.55 6.46
N TYR A 61 -4.20 -3.90 5.30
CA TYR A 61 -4.04 -2.44 5.17
C TYR A 61 -5.02 -1.63 6.04
N ALA A 62 -6.31 -1.99 6.04
CA ALA A 62 -7.34 -1.28 6.79
C ALA A 62 -7.09 -1.29 8.31
N LEU A 63 -6.66 -2.44 8.86
CA LEU A 63 -6.35 -2.58 10.28
C LEU A 63 -5.09 -1.80 10.65
N LYS A 64 -4.04 -1.89 9.82
CA LYS A 64 -2.76 -1.19 10.06
C LYS A 64 -2.92 0.32 9.99
N THR A 65 -3.77 0.83 9.09
CA THR A 65 -3.98 2.27 8.91
C THR A 65 -5.04 2.86 9.84
N ALA A 66 -5.80 2.04 10.57
CA ALA A 66 -6.92 2.50 11.39
C ALA A 66 -6.52 3.59 12.41
N CYS A 67 -5.37 3.43 13.09
CA CYS A 67 -4.90 4.39 14.09
C CYS A 67 -4.44 5.72 13.47
N ILE A 68 -3.96 5.70 12.23
CA ILE A 68 -3.56 6.88 11.46
C ILE A 68 -4.80 7.58 10.88
N ALA A 69 -5.74 6.81 10.32
CA ALA A 69 -6.99 7.30 9.77
C ALA A 69 -7.86 7.98 10.82
N ALA A 70 -7.83 7.51 12.08
CA ALA A 70 -8.53 8.14 13.20
C ALA A 70 -8.14 9.62 13.41
N LEU A 71 -6.89 10.01 13.11
CA LEU A 71 -6.42 11.40 13.21
C LEU A 71 -7.07 12.33 12.17
N THR A 72 -7.77 11.79 11.18
CA THR A 72 -8.44 12.60 10.13
C THR A 72 -9.91 12.91 10.45
N ARG A 73 -10.45 12.34 11.53
CA ARG A 73 -11.84 12.51 11.97
C ARG A 73 -12.07 13.93 12.52
N LYS A 74 -13.24 14.49 12.26
CA LYS A 74 -13.64 15.79 12.82
C LYS A 74 -13.72 15.71 14.35
N GLY A 75 -13.27 16.75 15.03
CA GLY A 75 -13.31 16.84 16.49
C GLY A 75 -12.22 16.04 17.24
N VAL A 76 -11.36 15.29 16.53
CA VAL A 76 -10.21 14.60 17.14
C VAL A 76 -9.02 15.55 17.20
N VAL A 77 -8.44 15.71 18.40
CA VAL A 77 -7.18 16.44 18.58
C VAL A 77 -6.06 15.69 17.86
N PHE A 78 -5.31 16.41 17.02
CA PHE A 78 -4.18 15.81 16.33
C PHE A 78 -3.07 15.48 17.33
N ASN A 79 -2.88 14.19 17.59
CA ASN A 79 -1.81 13.69 18.44
C ASN A 79 -1.14 12.49 17.77
N TRP A 80 0.07 12.70 17.22
CA TRP A 80 0.85 11.63 16.63
C TRP A 80 1.71 10.98 17.73
N THR A 81 1.44 9.71 18.03
CA THR A 81 2.14 8.93 19.06
C THR A 81 2.95 7.80 18.42
N ASP A 82 3.68 7.05 19.24
CA ASP A 82 4.44 5.87 18.79
C ASP A 82 3.56 4.81 18.12
N LYS A 83 2.27 4.75 18.48
CA LYS A 83 1.30 3.85 17.82
C LYS A 83 1.13 4.19 16.34
N GLN A 84 1.01 5.47 16.00
CA GLN A 84 0.89 5.91 14.61
C GLN A 84 2.23 5.81 13.88
N GLU A 85 3.34 6.09 14.56
CA GLU A 85 4.66 5.94 13.94
C GLU A 85 4.99 4.48 13.62
N LYS A 86 4.69 3.55 14.52
CA LYS A 86 4.86 2.11 14.29
C LYS A 86 4.02 1.64 13.10
N ALA A 87 2.77 2.07 13.01
CA ALA A 87 1.92 1.76 11.87
C ALA A 87 2.44 2.36 10.55
N ARG A 88 2.98 3.58 10.58
CA ARG A 88 3.61 4.23 9.41
C ARG A 88 4.81 3.44 8.92
N GLN A 89 5.70 3.07 9.84
CA GLN A 89 6.90 2.29 9.54
C GLN A 89 6.55 0.89 9.01
N GLU A 90 5.54 0.25 9.60
CA GLU A 90 5.06 -1.05 9.12
C GLU A 90 4.53 -0.97 7.68
N ILE A 91 3.74 0.05 7.35
CA ILE A 91 3.27 0.30 5.97
C ILE A 91 4.44 0.51 5.01
N ILE A 92 5.40 1.35 5.40
CA ILE A 92 6.60 1.60 4.59
C ILE A 92 7.36 0.29 4.35
N SER A 93 7.60 -0.49 5.42
CA SER A 93 8.32 -1.76 5.35
C SER A 93 7.66 -2.77 4.41
N HIS A 94 6.34 -2.88 4.43
CA HIS A 94 5.63 -3.74 3.49
C HIS A 94 5.81 -3.28 2.05
N LEU A 95 5.77 -1.96 1.80
CA LEU A 95 5.94 -1.41 0.46
C LEU A 95 7.37 -1.47 -0.06
N THR A 96 8.37 -1.32 0.80
CA THR A 96 9.80 -1.37 0.42
C THR A 96 10.39 -2.76 0.41
N GLY A 97 9.72 -3.74 1.02
CA GLY A 97 10.10 -5.14 0.91
C GLY A 97 9.84 -5.69 -0.50
N GLU A 98 9.77 -7.01 -0.63
CA GLU A 98 9.33 -7.66 -1.87
C GLU A 98 7.85 -8.08 -1.81
N PRO A 99 6.86 -7.18 -1.77
CA PRO A 99 5.49 -7.57 -2.05
C PRO A 99 5.33 -7.68 -3.57
N VAL A 100 5.35 -8.92 -4.05
CA VAL A 100 5.12 -9.21 -5.47
C VAL A 100 3.70 -9.74 -5.61
N LEU A 101 2.92 -9.14 -6.51
CA LEU A 101 1.64 -9.71 -6.92
C LEU A 101 1.84 -10.39 -8.27
N ALA A 102 1.30 -11.59 -8.43
CA ALA A 102 1.16 -12.21 -9.74
C ALA A 102 0.10 -11.45 -10.56
N ILE A 103 0.31 -11.37 -11.86
CA ILE A 103 -0.73 -10.96 -12.81
C ILE A 103 -1.79 -12.08 -12.83
N PHE A 104 -3.06 -11.67 -12.84
CA PHE A 104 -4.16 -12.61 -12.88
C PHE A 104 -4.12 -13.43 -14.18
N ASP A 105 -4.23 -14.75 -14.04
CA ASP A 105 -4.32 -15.69 -15.16
C ASP A 105 -5.74 -16.28 -15.25
N PRO A 106 -6.53 -15.96 -16.29
CA PRO A 106 -7.89 -16.48 -16.44
C PRO A 106 -8.00 -18.01 -16.54
N GLU A 107 -6.91 -18.71 -16.85
CA GLU A 107 -6.89 -20.17 -17.00
C GLU A 107 -6.66 -20.90 -15.67
N LEU A 108 -6.19 -20.19 -14.63
CA LEU A 108 -5.95 -20.76 -13.30
C LEU A 108 -7.19 -20.68 -12.41
N GLN A 109 -7.36 -21.70 -11.56
CA GLN A 109 -8.41 -21.71 -10.56
C GLN A 109 -8.21 -20.54 -9.57
N THR A 110 -9.28 -19.81 -9.30
CA THR A 110 -9.26 -18.69 -8.36
C THR A 110 -9.78 -19.12 -7.00
N GLU A 111 -9.08 -18.71 -5.94
CA GLU A 111 -9.50 -18.93 -4.55
C GLU A 111 -9.68 -17.59 -3.84
N LEU A 112 -10.80 -17.43 -3.13
CA LEU A 112 -11.08 -16.23 -2.34
C LEU A 112 -11.12 -16.59 -0.85
N HIS A 113 -10.13 -16.14 -0.11
CA HIS A 113 -10.11 -16.26 1.35
C HIS A 113 -10.70 -15.00 1.95
N THR A 114 -11.70 -15.15 2.82
CA THR A 114 -12.36 -14.03 3.48
C THR A 114 -12.35 -14.21 4.98
N ASP A 115 -12.19 -13.11 5.71
CA ASP A 115 -12.32 -13.07 7.17
C ASP A 115 -13.14 -11.85 7.56
N ALA A 116 -13.97 -11.98 8.60
CA ALA A 116 -14.83 -10.93 9.10
C ALA A 116 -14.90 -10.95 10.63
N SER A 117 -14.91 -9.77 11.22
CA SER A 117 -15.03 -9.53 12.65
C SER A 117 -15.99 -8.38 12.93
N SER A 118 -16.32 -8.14 14.21
CA SER A 118 -17.10 -6.97 14.63
C SER A 118 -16.43 -5.63 14.31
N ILE A 119 -15.13 -5.62 14.01
CA ILE A 119 -14.33 -4.42 13.73
C ILE A 119 -14.24 -4.16 12.22
N GLY A 120 -14.31 -5.21 11.38
CA GLY A 120 -14.19 -5.09 9.93
C GLY A 120 -14.02 -6.41 9.21
N TYR A 121 -13.84 -6.32 7.90
CA TYR A 121 -13.72 -7.44 6.97
C TYR A 121 -12.41 -7.36 6.16
N GLY A 122 -11.91 -8.51 5.73
CA GLY A 122 -10.72 -8.67 4.91
C GLY A 122 -10.87 -9.78 3.90
N GLY A 123 -10.10 -9.72 2.82
CA GLY A 123 -10.05 -10.79 1.84
C GLY A 123 -8.75 -10.81 1.06
N ILE A 124 -8.37 -11.99 0.62
CA ILE A 124 -7.20 -12.25 -0.23
C ILE A 124 -7.69 -13.08 -1.41
N LEU A 125 -7.37 -12.62 -2.62
CA LEU A 125 -7.58 -13.35 -3.86
C LEU A 125 -6.29 -14.07 -4.22
N MET A 126 -6.35 -15.38 -4.41
CA MET A 126 -5.22 -16.25 -4.77
C MET A 126 -5.51 -17.03 -6.04
N GLN A 127 -4.44 -17.47 -6.70
CA GLN A 127 -4.42 -18.36 -7.86
C GLN A 127 -3.21 -19.28 -7.77
#